data_AF-A0AAQ2JJC9-F1
#
_entry.id   AF-A0AAQ2JJC9-F1
#
_cell.length_a   1.000
_cell.length_b   1.000
_cell.length_c   1.000
_cell.angle_alpha   90.00
_cell.angle_beta   90.00
_cell.angle_gamma   90.00
#
_symmetry.space_group_name_H-M   'P 1'
#
loop_
_entity.id
_entity.type
_entity.pdbx_description
1 polymer ?
#
loop_
_entity_poly.entity_id
_entity_poly.type
_entity_poly.pdbx_seq_one_letter_code
_entity_poly.pdbx_strand_id
1 'polypeptide(L)'
;MNETSLYAPVKRFLESLDFAVKGEIGGCDIVALREGEPPVVVICELKLAFNLELVLQGVDRATACDEVWLAARMSARGKGRESDARFRNLCRRLGFGLLGVTASDRVEVLLSPVTVAPRKNPRRRSRLVDEHRRRRGDPVAGGGSRNPIMTAYRQSALACAAALADGPKRPRDLKALTPLAPKILLHNVYGWFARVDRGVYDLTDAGRASLMRWPQPSHDESRHGILNAPSA
;
A
#
# COMPACT_ATOMS: atom_id res chain seq x y z
N MET A 1 17.74 13.97 25.75
CA MET A 1 16.37 13.89 26.31
C MET A 1 16.01 12.41 26.37
N ASN A 2 15.56 11.95 27.53
CA ASN A 2 15.22 10.54 27.81
C ASN A 2 13.70 10.35 27.76
N GLU A 3 13.23 9.10 27.71
CA GLU A 3 11.79 8.79 27.64
C GLU A 3 11.01 9.35 28.84
N THR A 4 11.62 9.35 30.04
CA THR A 4 11.03 9.90 31.26
C THR A 4 10.71 11.39 31.19
N SER A 5 11.35 12.17 30.30
CA SER A 5 10.98 13.58 30.13
C SER A 5 9.60 13.77 29.49
N LEU A 6 9.05 12.75 28.82
CA LEU A 6 7.70 12.80 28.23
C LEU A 6 6.60 12.66 29.29
N TYR A 7 6.92 12.09 30.45
CA TYR A 7 5.95 11.81 31.51
C TYR A 7 5.27 13.08 32.01
N ALA A 8 6.03 14.11 32.41
CA ALA A 8 5.45 15.30 33.02
C ALA A 8 4.51 16.09 32.07
N PRO A 9 4.85 16.31 30.78
CA PRO A 9 3.92 16.90 29.82
C PRO A 9 2.61 16.12 29.67
N VAL A 10 2.70 14.79 29.48
CA VAL A 10 1.53 13.93 29.27
C VAL A 10 0.68 13.83 30.52
N LYS A 11 1.31 13.72 31.69
CA LYS A 11 0.64 13.73 32.99
C LYS A 11 -0.21 15.01 33.15
N ARG A 12 0.39 16.20 32.97
CA ARG A 12 -0.33 17.47 33.07
C ARG A 12 -1.50 17.55 32.09
N PHE A 13 -1.32 17.05 30.87
CA PHE A 13 -2.39 17.00 29.88
C PHE A 13 -3.57 16.13 30.35
N LEU A 14 -3.31 14.91 30.83
CA LEU A 14 -4.37 14.03 31.33
C LEU A 14 -5.02 14.58 32.62
N GLU A 15 -4.24 15.17 33.53
CA GLU A 15 -4.78 15.83 34.73
C GLU A 15 -5.69 17.02 34.37
N SER A 16 -5.40 17.74 33.27
CA SER A 16 -6.28 18.82 32.77
C SER A 16 -7.61 18.33 32.19
N LEU A 17 -7.78 17.01 32.05
CA LEU A 17 -9.00 16.32 31.62
C LEU A 17 -9.69 15.61 32.80
N ASP A 18 -9.40 16.02 34.03
CA ASP A 18 -9.97 15.52 35.29
C ASP A 18 -9.62 14.05 35.60
N PHE A 19 -8.46 13.58 35.15
CA PHE A 19 -7.92 12.28 35.55
C PHE A 19 -6.93 12.40 36.71
N ALA A 20 -6.98 11.43 37.64
CA ALA A 20 -5.91 11.16 38.58
C ALA A 20 -4.83 10.28 37.93
N VAL A 21 -3.60 10.80 37.81
CA VAL A 21 -2.55 10.18 36.99
C VAL A 21 -1.37 9.67 37.82
N LYS A 22 -0.97 8.42 37.56
CA LYS A 22 0.22 7.78 38.16
C LYS A 22 1.05 7.09 37.06
N GLY A 23 2.36 7.03 37.26
CA GLY A 23 3.28 6.31 36.37
C GLY A 23 3.66 4.94 36.91
N GLU A 24 4.21 4.09 36.04
CA GLU A 24 4.80 2.79 36.39
C GLU A 24 3.83 1.84 37.12
N ILE A 25 2.55 1.86 36.73
CA ILE A 25 1.52 0.99 37.31
C ILE A 25 1.39 -0.27 36.45
N GLY A 26 1.67 -1.44 37.01
CA GLY A 26 1.51 -2.71 36.31
C GLY A 26 2.35 -2.83 35.04
N GLY A 27 3.48 -2.12 34.97
CA GLY A 27 4.34 -2.04 33.79
C GLY A 27 3.83 -1.15 32.66
N CYS A 28 2.82 -0.32 32.90
CA CYS A 28 2.40 0.75 32.00
C CYS A 28 3.12 2.05 32.36
N ASP A 29 3.57 2.81 31.36
CA ASP A 29 4.27 4.08 31.60
C ASP A 29 3.38 5.09 32.36
N ILE A 30 2.11 5.24 31.95
CA ILE A 30 1.11 6.10 32.58
C ILE A 30 -0.24 5.38 32.68
N VAL A 31 -0.85 5.43 33.86
CA VAL A 31 -2.24 5.06 34.11
C VAL A 31 -3.00 6.25 34.71
N ALA A 32 -4.12 6.59 34.09
CA ALA A 32 -4.98 7.70 34.44
C ALA A 32 -6.39 7.19 34.74
N LEU A 33 -6.92 7.55 35.91
CA LEU A 33 -8.25 7.13 36.37
C LEU A 33 -9.17 8.34 36.52
N ARG A 34 -10.41 8.20 36.06
CA ARG A 34 -11.48 9.15 36.37
C ARG A 34 -12.54 8.43 37.20
N GLU A 35 -12.97 9.09 38.28
CA GLU A 35 -13.93 8.53 39.22
C GLU A 35 -15.26 8.14 38.56
N GLY A 36 -15.87 7.07 39.07
CA GLY A 36 -17.08 6.43 38.54
C GLY A 36 -17.20 4.98 39.04
N GLU A 37 -18.31 4.30 38.74
CA GLU A 37 -18.53 2.88 39.05
C GLU A 37 -19.01 2.12 37.80
N PRO A 38 -18.15 1.35 37.10
CA PRO A 38 -16.69 1.25 37.30
C PRO A 38 -15.96 2.55 36.91
N PRO A 39 -14.73 2.78 37.40
CA PRO A 39 -13.93 3.94 37.01
C PRO A 39 -13.51 3.85 35.54
N VAL A 40 -13.33 5.00 34.89
CA VAL A 40 -12.75 5.04 33.54
C VAL A 40 -11.23 4.91 33.64
N VAL A 41 -10.67 3.96 32.92
CA VAL A 41 -9.24 3.64 32.90
C VAL A 41 -8.63 4.06 31.57
N VAL A 42 -7.63 4.92 31.63
CA VAL A 42 -6.83 5.35 30.47
C VAL A 42 -5.39 4.92 30.67
N ILE A 43 -4.82 4.23 29.68
CA ILE A 43 -3.41 3.84 29.68
C ILE A 43 -2.67 4.63 28.59
N CYS A 44 -1.51 5.18 28.92
CA CYS A 44 -0.66 5.88 27.96
C CYS A 44 0.78 5.34 27.98
N GLU A 45 1.27 4.91 26.83
CA GLU A 45 2.65 4.42 26.61
C GLU A 45 3.51 5.51 25.95
N LEU A 46 4.78 5.61 26.34
CA LEU A 46 5.72 6.67 25.97
C LEU A 46 6.89 6.12 25.16
N LYS A 47 7.19 6.76 24.01
CA LYS A 47 8.49 6.59 23.32
C LYS A 47 9.02 7.89 22.77
N LEU A 48 10.35 8.01 22.64
CA LEU A 48 10.96 9.20 22.01
C LEU A 48 10.51 9.40 20.55
N ALA A 49 10.12 8.33 19.87
CA ALA A 49 9.57 8.38 18.53
C ALA A 49 8.46 7.35 18.39
N PHE A 50 7.41 7.72 17.65
CA PHE A 50 6.40 6.75 17.21
C PHE A 50 7.10 5.61 16.46
N ASN A 51 6.86 4.37 16.86
CA ASN A 51 7.44 3.18 16.26
C ASN A 51 6.49 1.98 16.39
N LEU A 52 6.88 0.83 15.84
CA LEU A 52 6.05 -0.37 15.90
C LEU A 52 5.93 -0.89 17.35
N GLU A 53 7.02 -0.83 18.12
CA GLU A 53 7.04 -1.27 19.52
C GLU A 53 5.98 -0.56 20.36
N LEU A 54 5.91 0.78 20.27
CA LEU A 54 4.91 1.58 20.96
C LEU A 54 3.48 1.15 20.59
N VAL A 55 3.24 0.76 19.33
CA VAL A 55 1.94 0.25 18.91
C VAL A 55 1.65 -1.13 19.52
N LEU A 56 2.65 -2.02 19.58
CA LEU A 56 2.50 -3.34 20.16
C LEU A 56 2.22 -3.27 21.67
N GLN A 57 2.94 -2.40 22.40
CA GLN A 57 2.62 -2.11 23.80
C GLN A 57 1.17 -1.66 23.94
N GLY A 58 0.70 -0.72 23.10
CA GLY A 58 -0.71 -0.31 23.08
C GLY A 58 -1.71 -1.46 22.86
N VAL A 59 -1.38 -2.43 22.00
CA VAL A 59 -2.20 -3.64 21.79
C VAL A 59 -2.28 -4.48 23.05
N ASP A 60 -1.17 -4.68 23.74
CA ASP A 60 -1.13 -5.45 24.98
C ASP A 60 -1.95 -4.77 26.09
N ARG A 61 -2.03 -3.43 26.10
CA ARG A 61 -2.81 -2.66 27.08
C ARG A 61 -4.30 -2.59 26.79
N ALA A 62 -4.70 -2.68 25.52
CA ALA A 62 -6.06 -2.37 25.08
C ALA A 62 -7.18 -3.22 25.72
N THR A 63 -6.85 -4.40 26.26
CA THR A 63 -7.84 -5.27 26.93
C THR A 63 -8.09 -4.91 28.39
N ALA A 64 -7.27 -4.03 28.98
CA ALA A 64 -7.28 -3.68 30.39
C ALA A 64 -7.74 -2.23 30.67
N CYS A 65 -8.16 -1.48 29.65
CA CYS A 65 -8.56 -0.08 29.78
C CYS A 65 -9.65 0.32 28.79
N ASP A 66 -10.26 1.49 29.02
CA ASP A 66 -11.26 2.09 28.13
C ASP A 66 -10.61 2.81 26.95
N GLU A 67 -9.46 3.47 27.18
CA GLU A 67 -8.70 4.15 26.13
C GLU A 67 -7.20 3.87 26.22
N VAL A 68 -6.58 3.72 25.05
CA VAL A 68 -5.12 3.64 24.89
C VAL A 68 -4.62 4.89 24.17
N TRP A 69 -3.61 5.53 24.75
CA TRP A 69 -2.89 6.65 24.14
C TRP A 69 -1.43 6.31 23.90
N LEU A 70 -0.95 6.59 22.69
CA LEU A 70 0.48 6.47 22.37
C LEU A 70 1.07 7.86 22.29
N ALA A 71 2.05 8.14 23.14
CA ALA A 71 2.68 9.44 23.24
C ALA A 71 4.14 9.39 22.77
N ALA A 72 4.50 10.32 21.89
CA ALA A 72 5.87 10.47 21.46
C ALA A 72 6.25 11.91 21.15
N ARG A 73 7.55 12.18 21.13
CA ARG A 73 8.05 13.51 20.76
C ARG A 73 7.76 13.80 19.29
N MET A 74 7.33 15.03 19.00
CA MET A 74 7.18 15.51 17.63
C MET A 74 8.54 15.66 16.96
N SER A 75 8.66 15.25 15.70
CA SER A 75 9.91 15.44 14.96
C SER A 75 10.15 16.94 14.71
N ALA A 76 11.37 17.39 14.97
CA ALA A 76 11.74 18.79 14.74
C ALA A 76 11.64 19.21 13.26
N ARG A 77 11.60 18.25 12.33
CA ARG A 77 11.57 18.48 10.88
C ARG A 77 10.23 18.11 10.22
N GLY A 78 9.21 17.75 10.99
CA GLY A 78 7.86 17.42 10.48
C GLY A 78 7.76 16.16 9.59
N LYS A 79 8.78 15.30 9.61
CA LYS A 79 8.89 14.09 8.77
C LYS A 79 8.79 12.78 9.56
N GLY A 80 8.41 12.84 10.83
CA GLY A 80 8.23 11.66 11.66
C GLY A 80 6.90 10.94 11.40
N ARG A 81 6.70 9.82 12.09
CA ARG A 81 5.50 8.98 11.93
C ARG A 81 4.20 9.68 12.37
N GLU A 82 4.30 10.77 13.14
CA GLU A 82 3.17 11.66 13.46
C GLU A 82 2.46 12.24 12.23
N SER A 83 3.16 12.35 11.10
CA SER A 83 2.61 12.80 9.81
C SER A 83 2.42 11.66 8.78
N ASP A 84 2.88 10.44 9.07
CA ASP A 84 2.69 9.28 8.18
C ASP A 84 1.25 8.77 8.25
N ALA A 85 0.51 8.98 7.15
CA ALA A 85 -0.88 8.52 7.03
C ALA A 85 -1.04 7.02 7.29
N ARG A 86 -0.05 6.17 6.97
CA ARG A 86 -0.10 4.71 7.22
C ARG A 86 -0.08 4.43 8.72
N PHE A 87 0.80 5.08 9.46
CA PHE A 87 0.92 4.93 10.91
C PHE A 87 -0.35 5.39 11.63
N ARG A 88 -0.84 6.59 11.29
CA ARG A 88 -2.10 7.12 11.81
C ARG A 88 -3.30 6.25 11.47
N ASN A 89 -3.34 5.69 10.26
CA ASN A 89 -4.41 4.78 9.85
C ASN A 89 -4.37 3.45 10.59
N LEU A 90 -3.19 2.95 10.95
CA LEU A 90 -3.05 1.77 11.81
C LEU A 90 -3.63 2.05 13.20
N CYS A 91 -3.19 3.13 13.85
CA CYS A 91 -3.65 3.50 15.19
C CYS A 91 -5.17 3.73 15.21
N ARG A 92 -5.75 4.38 14.19
CA ARG A 92 -7.20 4.56 14.07
C ARG A 92 -7.98 3.25 13.95
N ARG A 93 -7.40 2.23 13.30
CA ARG A 93 -8.04 0.91 13.19
C ARG A 93 -8.00 0.14 14.50
N LEU A 94 -6.93 0.34 15.28
CA LEU A 94 -6.76 -0.25 16.60
C LEU A 94 -7.52 0.51 17.69
N GLY A 95 -8.02 1.72 17.41
CA GLY A 95 -8.72 2.55 18.39
C GLY A 95 -7.79 3.36 19.28
N PHE A 96 -6.53 3.51 18.91
CA PHE A 96 -5.54 4.20 19.73
C PHE A 96 -5.51 5.70 19.46
N GLY A 97 -5.45 6.47 20.53
CA GLY A 97 -5.16 7.89 20.48
C GLY A 97 -3.66 8.14 20.28
N LEU A 98 -3.31 9.26 19.66
CA LEU A 98 -1.92 9.67 19.45
C LEU A 98 -1.69 11.05 20.05
N LEU A 99 -0.69 11.17 20.93
CA LEU A 99 -0.24 12.42 21.53
C LEU A 99 1.16 12.78 21.03
N GLY A 100 1.30 13.97 20.45
CA GLY A 100 2.59 14.55 20.09
C GLY A 100 3.09 15.49 21.18
N VAL A 101 4.28 15.26 21.73
CA VAL A 101 4.93 16.18 22.68
C VAL A 101 5.89 17.09 21.91
N THR A 102 5.64 18.40 21.92
CA THR A 102 6.50 19.38 21.22
C THR A 102 7.83 19.58 21.94
N ALA A 103 8.77 20.32 21.31
CA ALA A 103 10.02 20.68 21.97
C ALA A 103 9.86 21.64 23.16
N SER A 104 8.69 22.27 23.30
CA SER A 104 8.33 23.17 24.40
C SER A 104 7.40 22.50 25.42
N ASP A 105 7.41 21.17 25.48
CA ASP A 105 6.61 20.36 26.42
C ASP A 105 5.08 20.57 26.32
N ARG A 106 4.59 21.01 25.15
CA ARG A 106 3.15 21.06 24.86
C ARG A 106 2.70 19.70 24.31
N VAL A 107 1.52 19.25 24.72
CA VAL A 107 0.88 18.05 24.17
C VAL A 107 -0.12 18.44 23.08
N GLU A 108 -0.03 17.77 21.93
CA GLU A 108 -0.96 17.92 20.80
C GLU A 108 -1.68 16.59 20.54
N VAL A 109 -3.01 16.61 20.48
CA VAL A 109 -3.81 15.44 20.10
C VAL A 109 -3.76 15.28 18.58
N LEU A 110 -3.02 14.28 18.11
CA LEU A 110 -2.85 13.98 16.69
C LEU A 110 -3.96 13.06 16.17
N LEU A 111 -4.46 12.17 17.04
CA LEU A 111 -5.54 11.24 16.73
C LEU A 111 -6.30 10.95 18.02
N SER A 112 -7.63 11.00 17.97
CA SER A 112 -8.47 10.57 19.09
C SER A 112 -8.64 9.04 19.09
N PRO A 113 -8.79 8.40 20.26
CA PRO A 113 -8.98 6.95 20.42
C PRO A 113 -10.39 6.54 19.99
N VAL A 114 -10.65 6.55 18.68
CA VAL A 114 -11.92 6.12 18.10
C VAL A 114 -11.65 5.09 17.03
N THR A 115 -12.24 3.90 17.18
CA THR A 115 -12.16 2.85 16.17
C THR A 115 -13.02 3.22 14.97
N VAL A 116 -12.41 3.24 13.78
CA VAL A 116 -13.15 3.40 12.52
C VAL A 116 -12.73 2.30 11.56
N ALA A 117 -13.71 1.48 11.16
CA ALA A 117 -13.49 0.46 10.14
C ALA A 117 -13.02 1.12 8.83
N PRO A 118 -12.02 0.55 8.15
CA PRO A 118 -11.49 1.13 6.94
C PRO A 118 -12.51 1.16 5.82
N ARG A 119 -12.65 2.31 5.15
CA ARG A 119 -13.50 2.41 3.97
C ARG A 119 -12.95 1.52 2.86
N LYS A 120 -13.77 0.61 2.34
CA LYS A 120 -13.44 -0.22 1.18
C LYS A 120 -13.15 0.68 -0.03
N ASN A 121 -12.13 0.33 -0.83
CA ASN A 121 -11.83 1.03 -2.09
C ASN A 121 -12.30 0.18 -3.28
N PRO A 122 -13.57 0.31 -3.71
CA PRO A 122 -14.13 -0.53 -4.78
C PRO A 122 -13.38 -0.35 -6.10
N ARG A 123 -12.90 0.86 -6.42
CA ARG A 123 -12.13 1.14 -7.63
C ARG A 123 -10.79 0.38 -7.65
N ARG A 124 -10.05 0.38 -6.53
CA ARG A 124 -8.81 -0.41 -6.41
C ARG A 124 -9.11 -1.90 -6.51
N ARG A 125 -10.17 -2.38 -5.86
CA ARG A 125 -10.58 -3.79 -5.93
C ARG A 125 -10.90 -4.22 -7.37
N SER A 126 -11.74 -3.47 -8.08
CA SER A 126 -12.10 -3.81 -9.47
C SER A 126 -10.87 -3.83 -10.37
N ARG A 127 -9.94 -2.88 -10.23
CA ARG A 127 -8.67 -2.90 -11.00
C ARG A 127 -7.83 -4.15 -10.73
N LEU A 128 -7.75 -4.60 -9.48
CA LEU A 128 -7.04 -5.83 -9.13
C LEU A 128 -7.69 -7.06 -9.79
N VAL A 129 -9.03 -7.13 -9.74
CA VAL A 129 -9.80 -8.22 -10.35
C VAL A 129 -9.65 -8.23 -11.87
N ASP A 130 -9.77 -7.08 -12.52
CA ASP A 130 -9.65 -6.96 -13.97
C ASP A 130 -8.25 -7.31 -14.47
N GLU A 131 -7.21 -6.83 -13.80
CA GLU A 131 -5.83 -7.18 -14.13
C GLU A 131 -5.59 -8.68 -13.97
N HIS A 132 -6.06 -9.28 -12.87
CA HIS A 132 -5.95 -10.72 -12.64
C HIS A 132 -6.65 -11.53 -13.74
N ARG A 133 -7.90 -11.18 -14.07
CA ARG A 133 -8.68 -11.89 -15.10
C ARG A 133 -8.09 -11.80 -16.50
N ARG A 134 -7.46 -10.67 -16.84
CA ARG A 134 -6.84 -10.48 -18.16
C ARG A 134 -5.44 -11.08 -18.24
N ARG A 135 -4.75 -11.26 -17.11
CA ARG A 135 -3.42 -11.86 -17.07
C ARG A 135 -3.53 -13.34 -17.40
N ARG A 136 -2.76 -13.78 -18.39
CA ARG A 136 -2.70 -15.18 -18.81
C ARG A 136 -1.70 -15.94 -17.94
N GLY A 137 -2.15 -17.02 -17.31
CA GLY A 137 -1.34 -17.84 -16.41
C GLY A 137 -0.81 -17.08 -15.19
N ASP A 138 0.17 -17.68 -14.53
CA ASP A 138 0.95 -17.05 -13.46
C ASP A 138 2.41 -16.86 -13.91
N PRO A 139 2.72 -15.77 -14.64
CA PRO A 139 3.99 -15.66 -15.36
C PRO A 139 5.20 -15.34 -14.46
N VAL A 140 4.98 -14.91 -13.20
CA VAL A 140 6.05 -14.46 -12.31
C VAL A 140 5.67 -14.76 -10.86
N ALA A 141 6.53 -15.51 -10.15
CA ALA A 141 6.40 -15.70 -8.71
C ALA A 141 6.43 -14.34 -7.96
N GLY A 142 5.56 -14.19 -6.96
CA GLY A 142 5.46 -12.98 -6.15
C GLY A 142 6.75 -12.66 -5.38
N GLY A 143 6.95 -11.38 -5.02
CA GLY A 143 8.09 -10.95 -4.20
C GLY A 143 9.38 -10.62 -4.96
N GLY A 144 9.40 -10.81 -6.28
CA GLY A 144 10.55 -10.41 -7.11
C GLY A 144 10.81 -8.90 -7.08
N SER A 145 12.08 -8.51 -6.93
CA SER A 145 12.53 -7.12 -7.06
C SER A 145 13.38 -6.95 -8.33
N ARG A 146 13.52 -5.71 -8.82
CA ARG A 146 14.41 -5.30 -9.93
C ARG A 146 14.07 -5.82 -11.34
N ASN A 147 13.19 -6.81 -11.48
CA ASN A 147 12.71 -7.28 -12.78
C ASN A 147 11.39 -6.59 -13.21
N PRO A 148 11.21 -6.25 -14.49
CA PRO A 148 9.96 -5.70 -14.99
C PRO A 148 8.80 -6.67 -14.77
N ILE A 149 7.72 -6.22 -14.11
CA ILE A 149 6.54 -7.05 -13.79
C ILE A 149 5.75 -7.42 -15.04
N MET A 150 5.47 -8.71 -15.24
CA MET A 150 4.60 -9.17 -16.34
C MET A 150 3.13 -8.85 -16.04
N THR A 151 2.59 -7.83 -16.70
CA THR A 151 1.18 -7.41 -16.60
C THR A 151 0.36 -7.90 -17.78
N ALA A 152 -0.97 -7.89 -17.67
CA ALA A 152 -1.86 -8.22 -18.78
C ALA A 152 -1.64 -7.28 -19.99
N TYR A 153 -1.33 -6.01 -19.71
CA TYR A 153 -0.97 -5.04 -20.74
C TYR A 153 0.35 -5.42 -21.44
N ARG A 154 1.38 -5.84 -20.69
CA ARG A 154 2.64 -6.27 -21.30
C ARG A 154 2.46 -7.55 -22.12
N GLN A 155 1.68 -8.51 -21.64
CA GLN A 155 1.34 -9.71 -22.42
C GLN A 155 0.64 -9.33 -23.73
N SER A 156 -0.28 -8.37 -23.69
CA SER A 156 -0.92 -7.83 -24.91
C SER A 156 0.10 -7.15 -25.84
N ALA A 157 1.05 -6.39 -25.29
CA ALA A 157 2.09 -5.75 -26.09
C ALA A 157 3.08 -6.76 -26.70
N LEU A 158 3.43 -7.81 -25.97
CA LEU A 158 4.27 -8.91 -26.47
C LEU A 158 3.55 -9.70 -27.57
N ALA A 159 2.23 -9.93 -27.45
CA ALA A 159 1.44 -10.54 -28.51
C ALA A 159 1.44 -9.69 -29.79
N CYS A 160 1.26 -8.37 -29.67
CA CYS A 160 1.42 -7.46 -30.82
C CYS A 160 2.84 -7.48 -31.39
N ALA A 161 3.87 -7.53 -30.52
CA ALA A 161 5.25 -7.55 -30.96
C ALA A 161 5.59 -8.85 -31.69
N ALA A 162 5.19 -9.99 -31.17
CA ALA A 162 5.37 -11.30 -31.82
C ALA A 162 4.68 -11.35 -33.18
N ALA A 163 3.47 -10.77 -33.28
CA ALA A 163 2.76 -10.66 -34.54
C ALA A 163 3.39 -9.69 -35.54
N LEU A 164 4.34 -8.84 -35.15
CA LEU A 164 5.09 -7.95 -36.06
C LEU A 164 6.48 -8.51 -36.41
N ALA A 165 6.85 -9.68 -35.87
CA ALA A 165 8.18 -10.25 -36.06
C ALA A 165 8.45 -10.68 -37.51
N ASP A 166 7.40 -11.01 -38.28
CA ASP A 166 7.47 -11.42 -39.69
C ASP A 166 7.30 -10.23 -40.67
N GLY A 167 7.05 -9.02 -40.16
CA GLY A 167 7.01 -7.79 -40.95
C GLY A 167 5.93 -6.78 -40.52
N PRO A 168 5.87 -5.62 -41.20
CA PRO A 168 4.97 -4.53 -40.81
C PRO A 168 3.49 -4.87 -40.97
N LYS A 169 2.66 -4.50 -39.98
CA LYS A 169 1.19 -4.75 -40.00
C LYS A 169 0.38 -3.53 -39.57
N ARG A 170 -0.92 -3.53 -39.89
CA ARG A 170 -1.85 -2.46 -39.47
C ARG A 170 -2.46 -2.80 -38.11
N PRO A 171 -2.81 -1.80 -37.28
CA PRO A 171 -3.45 -2.05 -35.99
C PRO A 171 -4.76 -2.86 -36.06
N ARG A 172 -5.48 -2.79 -37.19
CA ARG A 172 -6.72 -3.54 -37.41
C ARG A 172 -6.46 -5.05 -37.49
N ASP A 173 -5.30 -5.45 -38.00
CA ASP A 173 -4.92 -6.86 -38.21
C ASP A 173 -4.60 -7.54 -36.87
N LEU A 174 -4.16 -6.75 -35.88
CA LEU A 174 -3.78 -7.23 -34.54
C LEU A 174 -4.94 -7.25 -33.54
N LYS A 175 -6.12 -6.73 -33.89
CA LYS A 175 -7.27 -6.66 -32.97
C LYS A 175 -7.76 -8.03 -32.50
N ALA A 176 -7.59 -9.06 -33.33
CA ALA A 176 -7.94 -10.44 -32.97
C ALA A 176 -7.07 -10.99 -31.83
N LEU A 177 -5.82 -10.52 -31.70
CA LEU A 177 -4.90 -10.91 -30.63
C LEU A 177 -5.21 -10.16 -29.33
N THR A 178 -5.49 -8.88 -29.47
CA THR A 178 -5.90 -8.03 -28.35
C THR A 178 -6.71 -6.83 -28.84
N PRO A 179 -7.86 -6.52 -28.22
CA PRO A 179 -8.65 -5.35 -28.59
C PRO A 179 -7.90 -4.04 -28.30
N LEU A 180 -6.83 -4.09 -27.48
CA LEU A 180 -6.00 -2.94 -27.14
C LEU A 180 -4.95 -2.60 -28.20
N ALA A 181 -4.78 -3.41 -29.25
CA ALA A 181 -3.70 -3.25 -30.23
C ALA A 181 -3.55 -1.82 -30.77
N PRO A 182 -4.62 -1.11 -31.18
CA PRO A 182 -4.49 0.28 -31.64
C PRO A 182 -3.90 1.23 -30.59
N LYS A 183 -4.30 1.09 -29.32
CA LYS A 183 -3.78 1.92 -28.22
C LYS A 183 -2.34 1.55 -27.87
N ILE A 184 -2.01 0.26 -27.89
CA ILE A 184 -0.66 -0.25 -27.60
C ILE A 184 0.35 0.31 -28.62
N LEU A 185 0.05 0.17 -29.92
CA LEU A 185 0.93 0.65 -30.99
C LEU A 185 1.04 2.18 -31.00
N LEU A 186 -0.07 2.88 -30.76
CA LEU A 186 -0.09 4.35 -30.77
C LEU A 186 0.66 4.95 -29.58
N HIS A 187 0.37 4.50 -28.37
CA HIS A 187 1.00 5.07 -27.16
C HIS A 187 2.44 4.58 -26.99
N ASN A 188 2.79 3.43 -27.55
CA ASN A 188 4.13 2.87 -27.57
C ASN A 188 4.85 2.95 -26.20
N VAL A 189 4.15 2.59 -25.13
CA VAL A 189 4.59 2.78 -23.73
C VAL A 189 5.99 2.21 -23.46
N TYR A 190 6.38 1.16 -24.19
CA TYR A 190 7.66 0.49 -24.04
C TYR A 190 8.69 0.83 -25.11
N GLY A 191 8.35 1.67 -26.10
CA GLY A 191 9.24 1.97 -27.23
C GLY A 191 9.45 0.82 -28.21
N TRP A 192 8.60 -0.21 -28.20
CA TRP A 192 8.77 -1.43 -29.00
C TRP A 192 8.32 -1.29 -30.46
N PHE A 193 7.52 -0.27 -30.78
CA PHE A 193 6.87 -0.12 -32.08
C PHE A 193 7.33 1.14 -32.78
N ALA A 194 7.51 1.08 -34.10
CA ALA A 194 7.79 2.21 -34.96
C ALA A 194 6.71 2.31 -36.03
N ARG A 195 6.24 3.53 -36.32
CA ARG A 195 5.31 3.76 -37.42
C ARG A 195 6.12 3.98 -38.70
N VAL A 196 6.05 3.03 -39.62
CA VAL A 196 6.82 3.04 -40.88
C VAL A 196 6.05 3.65 -42.05
N ASP A 197 4.71 3.65 -41.97
CA ASP A 197 3.83 4.34 -42.92
C ASP A 197 2.50 4.72 -42.23
N ARG A 198 1.57 5.35 -42.95
CA ARG A 198 0.27 5.77 -42.44
C ARG A 198 -0.55 4.57 -41.94
N GLY A 199 -0.50 4.37 -40.63
CA GLY A 199 -1.22 3.30 -39.94
C GLY A 199 -0.58 1.92 -40.12
N VAL A 200 0.70 1.87 -40.46
CA VAL A 200 1.51 0.64 -40.57
C VAL A 200 2.65 0.74 -39.57
N TYR A 201 2.84 -0.32 -38.79
CA TYR A 201 3.84 -0.37 -37.73
C TYR A 201 4.78 -1.56 -37.91
N ASP A 202 6.01 -1.41 -37.46
CA ASP A 202 7.05 -2.44 -37.38
C ASP A 202 7.69 -2.42 -35.97
N LEU A 203 8.55 -3.38 -35.65
CA LEU A 203 9.33 -3.44 -34.43
C LEU A 203 10.57 -2.54 -34.48
N THR A 204 10.83 -1.85 -33.37
CA THR A 204 12.15 -1.29 -33.07
C THR A 204 13.10 -2.39 -32.59
N ASP A 205 14.39 -2.08 -32.49
CA ASP A 205 15.39 -2.98 -31.90
C ASP A 205 15.03 -3.36 -30.45
N ALA A 206 14.48 -2.40 -29.69
CA ALA A 206 13.98 -2.65 -28.34
C ALA A 206 12.80 -3.63 -28.33
N GLY A 207 11.91 -3.54 -29.34
CA GLY A 207 10.83 -4.49 -29.55
C GLY A 207 11.34 -5.90 -29.85
N ARG A 208 12.32 -6.04 -30.75
CA ARG A 208 12.94 -7.34 -31.07
C ARG A 208 13.65 -7.93 -29.85
N ALA A 209 14.42 -7.13 -29.11
CA ALA A 209 15.08 -7.54 -27.87
C ALA A 209 14.07 -7.99 -26.79
N SER A 210 12.88 -7.38 -26.75
CA SER A 210 11.83 -7.79 -25.80
C SER A 210 11.31 -9.20 -26.04
N LEU A 211 11.26 -9.64 -27.31
CA LEU A 211 10.85 -11.01 -27.68
C LEU A 211 11.92 -12.04 -27.33
N MET A 212 13.20 -11.67 -27.38
CA MET A 212 14.28 -12.53 -26.86
C MET A 212 14.20 -12.68 -25.34
N ARG A 213 13.88 -11.59 -24.64
CA ARG A 213 13.74 -11.58 -23.18
C ARG A 213 12.49 -12.33 -22.69
N TRP A 214 11.39 -12.22 -23.43
CA TRP A 214 10.14 -12.91 -23.16
C TRP A 214 9.66 -13.63 -24.42
N PRO A 215 10.19 -14.83 -24.70
CA PRO A 215 9.77 -15.63 -25.84
C PRO A 215 8.26 -15.82 -25.84
N GLN A 216 7.63 -15.58 -26.99
CA GLN A 216 6.20 -15.82 -27.18
C GLN A 216 6.00 -17.15 -27.92
N PRO A 217 4.96 -17.93 -27.59
CA PRO A 217 4.63 -19.13 -28.34
C PRO A 217 4.35 -18.78 -29.81
N SER A 218 4.68 -19.70 -30.71
CA SER A 218 4.49 -19.48 -32.13
C SER A 218 3.00 -19.30 -32.47
N HIS A 219 2.73 -18.47 -33.48
CA HIS A 219 1.36 -18.07 -33.82
C HIS A 219 0.49 -19.26 -34.32
N ASP A 220 1.13 -20.36 -34.74
CA ASP A 220 0.49 -21.61 -35.18
C ASP A 220 0.05 -22.52 -34.01
N GLU A 221 0.86 -22.63 -32.95
CA GLU A 221 0.51 -23.43 -31.77
C GLU A 221 -0.67 -22.83 -30.98
N SER A 222 -0.78 -21.49 -30.99
CA SER A 222 -1.89 -20.77 -30.34
C SER A 222 -3.25 -21.02 -31.00
N ARG A 223 -3.28 -21.39 -32.29
CA ARG A 223 -4.51 -21.78 -33.00
C ARG A 223 -4.93 -23.21 -32.67
N HIS A 224 -3.96 -24.13 -32.50
CA HIS A 224 -4.22 -25.52 -32.11
C HIS A 224 -4.72 -25.66 -30.67
N GLY A 225 -4.25 -24.82 -29.74
CA GLY A 225 -4.71 -24.83 -28.34
C GLY A 225 -6.17 -24.40 -28.14
N ILE A 226 -6.73 -23.60 -29.05
CA ILE A 226 -8.13 -23.14 -28.97
C ILE A 226 -9.10 -24.20 -29.53
N LEU A 227 -8.66 -25.03 -30.48
CA LEU A 227 -9.46 -26.11 -31.06
C LEU A 227 -9.53 -27.36 -30.17
N ASN A 228 -8.61 -27.51 -29.22
CA ASN A 228 -8.53 -28.67 -28.32
C ASN A 228 -8.97 -28.37 -26.87
N ALA A 229 -9.57 -27.21 -26.61
CA ALA A 229 -10.20 -26.97 -25.31
C ALA A 229 -11.48 -27.83 -25.23
N PRO A 230 -11.61 -28.77 -24.27
CA PRO A 230 -12.85 -29.51 -24.09
C PRO A 230 -13.95 -28.50 -23.76
N SER A 231 -15.06 -28.58 -24.50
CA SER A 231 -16.25 -27.79 -24.20
C SER A 231 -16.75 -28.18 -22.81
N ALA A 232 -16.71 -27.22 -21.88
CA ALA A 232 -17.31 -27.31 -20.56
C ALA A 232 -18.14 -26.05 -20.30
#